data_AF-A0A1Z4NCA3-F1
#
_entry.id   AF-A0A1Z4NCA3-F1
#
_cell.length_a   1.000
_cell.length_b   1.000
_cell.length_c   1.000
_cell.angle_alpha   90.00
_cell.angle_beta   90.00
_cell.angle_gamma   90.00
#
_symmetry.space_group_name_H-M   'P 1'
#
loop_
_entity.id
_entity.type
_entity.pdbx_description
1 polymer ?
#
loop_
_entity_poly.entity_id
_entity_poly.type
_entity_poly.pdbx_seq_one_letter_code
_entity_poly.pdbx_strand_id
1 'polypeptide(L)'
;MVESKKFDDTLAAIELNAARKLNWDYNQFKDYFSFTVNKEAIEIVLKNPIDEFQLKNLKQALLDYGFQYKKTVDESLLVFEQNVELRESNIIDGDDIQQDT
;
A
#
# COMPACT_ATOMS: atom_id res chain seq x y z
N MET A 1 16.99 -20.68 10.91
CA MET A 1 15.73 -20.52 10.15
C MET A 1 14.70 -19.89 11.07
N VAL A 2 14.75 -18.56 11.26
CA VAL A 2 13.86 -17.82 12.18
C VAL A 2 13.54 -16.47 11.53
N GLU A 3 12.77 -16.46 10.44
CA GLU A 3 12.35 -15.19 9.83
C GLU A 3 10.88 -15.18 9.40
N SER A 4 10.29 -16.33 9.02
CA SER A 4 8.90 -16.38 8.56
C SER A 4 7.85 -16.11 9.66
N LYS A 5 8.09 -16.56 10.91
CA LYS A 5 7.09 -16.43 11.99
C LYS A 5 6.72 -14.98 12.34
N LYS A 6 7.64 -14.03 12.17
CA LYS A 6 7.33 -12.60 12.41
C LYS A 6 6.53 -11.98 11.27
N PHE A 7 6.69 -12.50 10.05
CA PHE A 7 6.08 -11.90 8.87
C PHE A 7 4.61 -12.30 8.74
N ASP A 8 4.25 -13.55 9.03
CA ASP A 8 2.84 -14.00 9.04
C ASP A 8 2.00 -13.23 10.06
N ASP A 9 2.54 -12.99 11.26
CA ASP A 9 1.89 -12.15 12.29
C ASP A 9 1.77 -10.69 11.82
N THR A 10 2.75 -10.19 11.08
CA THR A 10 2.73 -8.83 10.50
C THR A 10 1.68 -8.73 9.39
N LEU A 11 1.54 -9.75 8.54
CA LEU A 11 0.54 -9.80 7.49
C LEU A 11 -0.87 -9.81 8.06
N ALA A 12 -1.15 -10.68 9.03
CA ALA A 12 -2.47 -10.73 9.68
C ALA A 12 -2.84 -9.39 10.33
N ALA A 13 -1.87 -8.71 10.95
CA ALA A 13 -2.08 -7.38 11.51
C ALA A 13 -2.39 -6.31 10.44
N ILE A 14 -1.68 -6.34 9.31
CA ILE A 14 -1.91 -5.44 8.17
C ILE A 14 -3.29 -5.67 7.57
N GLU A 15 -3.66 -6.93 7.28
CA GLU A 15 -4.97 -7.29 6.74
C GLU A 15 -6.09 -6.83 7.68
N LEU A 16 -5.92 -7.03 8.99
CA LEU A 16 -6.90 -6.61 9.99
C LEU A 16 -7.01 -5.08 10.10
N ASN A 17 -5.89 -4.35 10.03
CA ASN A 17 -5.92 -2.89 10.02
C ASN A 17 -6.59 -2.34 8.76
N ALA A 18 -6.28 -2.93 7.60
CA ALA A 18 -6.90 -2.56 6.33
C ALA A 18 -8.41 -2.81 6.34
N ALA A 19 -8.86 -3.98 6.80
CA ALA A 19 -10.29 -4.28 6.97
C ALA A 19 -10.98 -3.24 7.88
N ARG A 20 -10.36 -2.89 9.01
CA ARG A 20 -10.88 -1.87 9.94
C ARG A 20 -10.97 -0.49 9.30
N LYS A 21 -9.97 -0.07 8.53
CA LYS A 21 -9.95 1.23 7.83
C LYS A 21 -11.00 1.31 6.73
N LEU A 22 -11.35 0.17 6.14
CA LEU A 22 -12.44 0.03 5.17
C LEU A 22 -13.82 -0.13 5.82
N ASN A 23 -13.88 -0.24 7.14
CA ASN A 23 -15.10 -0.58 7.89
C ASN A 23 -15.75 -1.89 7.40
N TRP A 24 -14.92 -2.86 7.01
CA TRP A 24 -15.33 -4.19 6.55
C TRP A 24 -15.01 -5.23 7.61
N ASP A 25 -15.82 -6.30 7.66
CA ASP A 25 -15.41 -7.48 8.41
C ASP A 25 -14.28 -8.23 7.67
N TYR A 26 -13.55 -9.07 8.41
CA TYR A 26 -12.39 -9.76 7.86
C TYR A 26 -12.75 -10.72 6.71
N ASN A 27 -13.95 -11.32 6.70
CA ASN A 27 -14.35 -12.22 5.63
C ASN A 27 -14.67 -11.42 4.35
N GLN A 28 -15.43 -10.33 4.46
CA GLN A 28 -15.67 -9.40 3.35
C GLN A 28 -14.36 -8.90 2.73
N PHE A 29 -13.40 -8.57 3.58
CA PHE A 29 -12.07 -8.16 3.15
C PHE A 29 -11.36 -9.26 2.33
N LYS A 30 -11.35 -10.51 2.80
CA LYS A 30 -10.69 -11.63 2.09
C LYS A 30 -11.41 -12.06 0.82
N ASP A 31 -12.69 -11.76 0.69
CA ASP A 31 -13.45 -11.94 -0.56
C ASP A 31 -13.09 -10.90 -1.64
N TYR A 32 -12.62 -9.72 -1.23
CA TYR A 32 -12.25 -8.64 -2.15
C TYR A 32 -10.75 -8.59 -2.46
N PHE A 33 -9.91 -8.92 -1.48
CA PHE A 33 -8.47 -8.79 -1.59
C PHE A 33 -7.76 -10.12 -1.38
N SER A 34 -6.73 -10.35 -2.19
CA SER A 34 -5.76 -11.42 -2.00
C SER A 34 -4.39 -10.81 -1.77
N PHE A 35 -3.86 -11.00 -0.56
CA PHE A 35 -2.53 -10.53 -0.19
C PHE A 35 -1.50 -11.62 -0.49
N THR A 36 -0.44 -11.23 -1.19
CA THR A 36 0.75 -12.03 -1.40
C THR A 36 1.92 -11.24 -0.87
N VAL A 37 2.66 -11.84 0.06
CA VAL A 37 3.88 -11.24 0.59
C VAL A 37 5.06 -11.80 -0.17
N ASN A 38 5.87 -10.90 -0.71
CA ASN A 38 7.21 -11.16 -1.22
C ASN A 38 8.25 -10.59 -0.25
N LYS A 39 9.54 -10.90 -0.47
CA LYS A 39 10.64 -10.48 0.43
C LYS A 39 10.71 -8.98 0.70
N GLU A 40 10.25 -8.16 -0.24
CA GLU A 40 10.40 -6.69 -0.22
C GLU A 40 9.08 -5.96 -0.48
N ALA A 41 7.99 -6.69 -0.75
CA ALA A 41 6.72 -6.09 -1.16
C ALA A 41 5.50 -6.90 -0.71
N ILE A 42 4.38 -6.22 -0.55
CA ILE A 42 3.04 -6.77 -0.46
C ILE A 42 2.33 -6.50 -1.79
N GLU A 43 1.91 -7.57 -2.42
CA GLU A 43 1.06 -7.54 -3.61
C GLU A 43 -0.37 -7.81 -3.19
N ILE A 44 -1.28 -6.93 -3.59
CA ILE A 44 -2.70 -7.01 -3.28
C ILE A 44 -3.44 -7.14 -4.59
N VAL A 45 -4.00 -8.33 -4.83
CA VAL A 45 -4.87 -8.59 -5.96
C VAL A 45 -6.29 -8.22 -5.58
N LEU A 46 -6.91 -7.38 -6.40
CA LEU A 46 -8.30 -6.99 -6.33
C LEU A 46 -9.14 -8.02 -7.08
N LYS A 47 -9.93 -8.80 -6.34
CA LYS A 47 -10.89 -9.76 -6.92
C LYS A 47 -12.14 -9.06 -7.45
N ASN A 48 -12.46 -7.91 -6.86
CA ASN A 48 -13.60 -7.09 -7.20
C ASN A 48 -13.15 -5.62 -7.30
N PRO A 49 -13.81 -4.82 -8.16
CA PRO A 49 -13.53 -3.40 -8.23
C PRO A 49 -13.87 -2.72 -6.91
N ILE A 50 -13.02 -1.77 -6.51
CA ILE A 50 -13.19 -0.95 -5.32
C ILE A 50 -13.26 0.52 -5.74
N ASP A 51 -13.93 1.33 -4.93
CA ASP A 51 -13.99 2.77 -5.19
C ASP A 51 -12.71 3.51 -4.73
N GLU A 52 -12.58 4.77 -5.14
CA GLU A 52 -11.41 5.60 -4.83
C GLU A 52 -11.22 5.82 -3.32
N PHE A 53 -12.31 5.90 -2.56
CA PHE A 53 -12.25 6.09 -1.10
C PHE A 53 -11.73 4.82 -0.41
N GLN A 54 -12.20 3.66 -0.85
CA GLN A 54 -11.67 2.36 -0.41
C GLN A 54 -10.18 2.23 -0.75
N LEU A 55 -9.79 2.58 -1.97
CA LEU A 55 -8.39 2.56 -2.39
C LEU A 55 -7.52 3.49 -1.52
N LYS A 56 -8.02 4.69 -1.20
CA LYS A 56 -7.32 5.64 -0.32
C LYS A 56 -7.14 5.09 1.10
N ASN A 57 -8.19 4.48 1.66
CA ASN A 57 -8.12 3.89 3.00
C ASN A 57 -7.18 2.69 3.05
N LEU A 58 -7.16 1.85 2.00
CA LEU A 58 -6.22 0.74 1.88
C LEU A 58 -4.77 1.23 1.82
N LYS A 59 -4.50 2.28 1.02
CA LYS A 59 -3.16 2.91 0.96
C LYS A 59 -2.74 3.44 2.32
N GLN A 60 -3.62 4.12 3.05
CA GLN A 60 -3.31 4.63 4.38
C GLN A 60 -3.03 3.48 5.37
N ALA A 61 -3.81 2.40 5.31
CA ALA A 61 -3.61 1.24 6.19
C ALA A 61 -2.23 0.59 6.01
N LEU A 62 -1.68 0.63 4.79
CA LEU A 62 -0.36 0.08 4.47
C LEU A 62 0.76 1.06 4.80
N LEU A 63 0.54 2.36 4.58
CA LEU A 63 1.45 3.43 5.01
C LEU A 63 1.66 3.42 6.53
N ASP A 64 0.63 3.13 7.32
CA ASP A 64 0.71 3.01 8.78
C ASP A 64 1.70 1.89 9.23
N TYR A 65 2.04 0.95 8.34
CA TYR A 65 3.00 -0.14 8.55
C TYR A 65 4.33 0.06 7.79
N GLY A 66 4.56 1.26 7.24
CA GLY A 66 5.80 1.60 6.54
C GLY A 66 5.88 1.12 5.09
N PHE A 67 4.76 0.68 4.50
CA PHE A 67 4.69 0.29 3.10
C PHE A 67 4.30 1.47 2.20
N GLN A 68 5.01 1.66 1.09
CA GLN A 68 4.68 2.71 0.12
C GLN A 68 4.05 2.12 -1.13
N TYR A 69 2.99 2.78 -1.63
CA TYR A 69 2.30 2.37 -2.85
C TYR A 69 3.19 2.60 -4.08
N LYS A 70 3.52 1.53 -4.79
CA LYS A 70 4.12 1.58 -6.11
C LYS A 70 3.00 1.46 -7.14
N LYS A 71 2.85 2.50 -7.97
CA LYS A 71 1.82 2.50 -9.02
C LYS A 71 2.04 1.30 -9.94
N THR A 72 1.00 0.49 -10.10
CA THR A 72 0.96 -0.65 -11.01
C THR A 72 0.39 -0.26 -12.36
N VAL A 73 0.73 -1.03 -13.39
CA VAL A 73 0.22 -0.86 -14.76
C VAL A 73 -1.18 -1.47 -14.90
N ASP A 74 -1.56 -2.35 -13.95
CA ASP A 74 -2.82 -3.08 -13.92
C ASP A 74 -3.69 -2.61 -12.76
N GLU A 75 -4.94 -2.21 -13.05
CA GLU A 75 -5.89 -1.72 -12.06
C GLU A 75 -6.34 -2.78 -11.07
N SER A 76 -6.08 -4.07 -11.34
CA SER A 76 -6.44 -5.20 -10.49
C SER A 76 -5.33 -5.69 -9.56
N LEU A 77 -4.12 -5.14 -9.67
CA LEU A 77 -2.98 -5.49 -8.83
C LEU A 77 -2.42 -4.23 -8.20
N LEU A 78 -2.20 -4.22 -6.89
CA LEU A 78 -1.55 -3.13 -6.18
C LEU A 78 -0.27 -3.64 -5.52
N VAL A 79 0.86 -2.98 -5.73
CA VAL A 79 2.15 -3.40 -5.16
C VAL A 79 2.61 -2.34 -4.15
N PHE A 80 3.03 -2.80 -2.99
CA PHE A 80 3.47 -1.96 -1.88
C PHE A 80 4.81 -2.43 -1.36
N GLU A 81 5.85 -1.58 -1.35
CA GLU A 81 7.21 -1.98 -0.97
C GLU A 81 7.54 -1.57 0.47
N GLN A 82 8.20 -2.46 1.22
CA GLN A 82 8.72 -2.21 2.58
C GLN A 82 10.12 -1.61 2.42
N ASN A 83 10.31 -0.33 2.76
CA ASN A 83 11.48 0.48 2.39
C ASN A 83 11.60 0.77 0.90
N VAL A 84 10.79 1.71 0.42
CA VAL A 84 11.32 2.62 -0.59
C VAL A 84 12.31 3.50 0.17
N GLU A 85 13.61 3.20 0.10
CA GLU A 85 14.62 4.22 0.32
C GLU A 85 14.10 5.44 -0.45
N LEU A 86 13.80 6.53 0.26
CA LEU A 86 13.61 7.83 -0.34
C LEU A 86 14.90 8.11 -1.11
N ARG A 87 15.00 7.60 -2.34
CA ARG A 87 15.92 8.14 -3.31
C ARG A 87 15.40 9.53 -3.46
N GLU A 88 16.08 10.46 -2.80
CA GLU A 88 16.01 11.90 -2.97
C GLU A 88 16.09 12.20 -4.47
N SER A 89 14.99 11.97 -5.17
CA SER A 89 14.79 12.44 -6.52
C SER A 89 14.41 13.86 -6.30
N ASN A 90 15.43 14.72 -6.30
CA ASN A 90 15.37 16.17 -6.43
C ASN A 90 13.97 16.62 -6.87
N ILE A 91 13.15 17.00 -5.89
CA ILE A 91 12.11 17.99 -6.18
C ILE A 91 12.93 19.24 -6.47
N ILE A 92 13.23 19.45 -7.75
CA ILE A 92 13.53 20.77 -8.24
C ILE A 92 12.18 21.47 -8.08
N ASP A 93 12.03 22.16 -6.94
CA ASP A 93 10.92 23.06 -6.70
C ASP A 93 11.08 24.16 -7.76
N GLY A 94 10.41 23.94 -8.89
CA GLY A 94 10.23 24.94 -9.92
C GLY A 94 9.20 25.93 -9.40
N ASP A 95 9.64 26.84 -8.54
CA ASP A 95 8.91 28.08 -8.29
C ASP A 95 9.49 29.15 -9.21
N ASP A 96 8.76 29.35 -10.30
CA ASP A 96 8.82 30.52 -11.17
C ASP A 96 8.58 31.77 -10.33
N ILE A 97 9.57 32.65 -10.24
CA ILE A 97 9.31 34.08 -10.04
C ILE A 97 9.85 34.83 -11.26
N GLN A 98 8.95 35.08 -12.20
CA GLN A 98 9.01 36.27 -13.04
C GLN A 98 8.91 37.53 -12.16
N GLN A 99 9.80 38.52 -12.35
CA GLN A 99 9.45 39.85 -12.86
C GLN A 99 10.60 40.87 -12.73
N ASP A 100 10.80 41.59 -13.84
CA ASP A 100 11.27 42.96 -14.06
C ASP A 100 12.25 43.64 -13.07
N THR A 101 13.41 44.06 -13.59
CA THR A 101 13.73 45.47 -13.95
C THR A 101 14.98 45.53 -14.82
#